data_AF-S9PWJ2-F1
#
_entry.id   AF-S9PWJ2-F1
#
_cell.length_a   1.000
_cell.length_b   1.000
_cell.length_c   1.000
_cell.angle_alpha   90.00
_cell.angle_beta   90.00
_cell.angle_gamma   90.00
#
_symmetry.space_group_name_H-M   'P 1'
#
loop_
_entity.id
_entity.type
_entity.pdbx_description
1 polymer ?
#
loop_
_entity_poly.entity_id
_entity_poly.type
_entity_poly.pdbx_seq_one_letter_code
_entity_poly.pdbx_strand_id
1 'polypeptide(L)'
;MSNYAFSKISENVQELVSSRSQYLSGFKSVGEFLDVRRVSRPENFGEAQSRVRFNLRRFSSNYLAIIAILAIYCLLTNVLLSIVIAAGAVGVYGIRKRQGNEVQIGQRVYTKSSLYTTLGCVLIPLGLFASPIQTIFWLVGASAVCVLGHGALFEPPVESAFEAVEQQV
;
A
#
# COMPACT_ATOMS: atom_id res chain seq x y z
N MET A 1 -22.49 3.71 36.04
CA MET A 1 -21.34 3.86 35.13
C MET A 1 -21.19 2.72 34.10
N SER A 2 -21.77 1.53 34.30
CA SER A 2 -21.67 0.38 33.38
C SER A 2 -22.24 0.61 31.96
N ASN A 3 -23.40 1.26 31.82
CA ASN A 3 -24.08 1.43 30.54
C ASN A 3 -23.36 2.36 29.55
N TYR A 4 -22.59 3.33 30.03
CA TYR A 4 -21.84 4.27 29.18
C TYR A 4 -20.64 3.60 28.49
N ALA A 5 -19.99 2.65 29.16
CA ALA A 5 -18.88 1.91 28.56
C ALA A 5 -19.38 0.95 27.47
N PHE A 6 -20.50 0.27 27.72
CA PHE A 6 -21.09 -0.66 26.77
C PHE A 6 -21.61 0.02 25.50
N SER A 7 -22.31 1.17 25.63
CA SER A 7 -22.80 1.92 24.47
C SER A 7 -21.66 2.46 23.60
N LYS A 8 -20.58 2.94 24.22
CA LYS A 8 -19.41 3.45 23.51
C LYS A 8 -18.66 2.34 22.77
N ILE A 9 -18.60 1.14 23.36
CA ILE A 9 -18.02 -0.05 22.71
C ILE A 9 -18.88 -0.46 21.52
N SER A 10 -20.21 -0.48 21.64
CA SER A 10 -21.08 -0.82 20.51
C SER A 10 -20.99 0.19 19.38
N GLU A 11 -20.93 1.50 19.67
CA GLU A 11 -20.75 2.54 18.65
C GLU A 11 -19.43 2.38 17.90
N ASN A 12 -18.30 2.22 18.61
CA ASN A 12 -16.99 2.01 17.99
C ASN A 12 -16.95 0.72 17.15
N VAL A 13 -17.60 -0.35 17.60
CA VAL A 13 -17.69 -1.60 16.85
C VAL A 13 -18.53 -1.41 15.59
N GLN A 14 -19.64 -0.68 15.67
CA GLN A 14 -20.47 -0.38 14.51
C GLN A 14 -19.76 0.53 13.51
N GLU A 15 -18.97 1.50 13.97
CA GLU A 15 -18.14 2.37 13.15
C GLU A 15 -17.02 1.59 12.43
N LEU A 16 -16.39 0.64 13.10
CA LEU A 16 -15.39 -0.25 12.49
C LEU A 16 -16.01 -1.22 11.48
N VAL A 17 -17.19 -1.76 11.77
CA VAL A 17 -17.91 -2.69 10.89
C VAL A 17 -18.47 -1.96 9.67
N SER A 18 -19.05 -0.76 9.83
CA SER A 18 -19.52 0.06 8.72
C SER A 18 -18.36 0.51 7.83
N SER A 19 -17.25 0.95 8.42
CA SER A 19 -16.02 1.27 7.70
C SER A 19 -15.52 0.08 6.88
N ARG A 20 -15.41 -1.12 7.49
CA ARG A 20 -14.98 -2.35 6.79
C ARG A 20 -15.91 -2.70 5.63
N SER A 21 -17.22 -2.55 5.83
CA SER A 21 -18.23 -2.83 4.81
C SER A 21 -18.08 -1.86 3.62
N GLN A 22 -17.80 -0.59 3.89
CA GLN A 22 -17.50 0.42 2.86
C GLN A 22 -16.24 0.08 2.04
N TYR A 23 -15.17 -0.40 2.68
CA TYR A 23 -13.95 -0.82 1.97
C TYR A 23 -14.15 -2.08 1.12
N LEU A 24 -14.95 -3.05 1.58
CA LEU A 24 -15.23 -4.28 0.84
C LEU A 24 -16.27 -4.08 -0.28
N SER A 25 -17.13 -3.08 -0.17
CA SER A 25 -18.10 -2.68 -1.21
C SER A 25 -17.45 -1.95 -2.40
N GLY A 26 -16.20 -1.52 -2.24
CA GLY A 26 -15.44 -0.77 -3.26
C GLY A 26 -14.74 -1.64 -4.31
N PHE A 27 -14.70 -2.96 -4.14
CA PHE A 27 -14.13 -3.86 -5.14
C PHE A 27 -15.09 -4.02 -6.31
N LYS A 28 -14.81 -3.31 -7.41
CA LYS A 28 -15.46 -3.58 -8.69
C LYS A 28 -14.96 -4.92 -9.21
N SER A 29 -15.86 -5.68 -9.83
CA SER A 29 -15.52 -7.02 -10.33
C SER A 29 -14.29 -6.94 -11.26
N VAL A 30 -13.38 -7.90 -11.17
CA VAL A 30 -12.16 -7.92 -12.00
C VAL A 30 -12.50 -7.98 -13.49
N GLY A 31 -13.65 -8.56 -13.84
CA GLY A 31 -14.18 -8.56 -15.21
C GLY A 31 -14.64 -7.18 -15.70
N GLU A 32 -15.16 -6.31 -14.83
CA GLU A 32 -15.47 -4.92 -15.17
C GLU A 32 -14.21 -4.05 -15.28
N PHE A 33 -13.19 -4.37 -14.48
CA PHE A 33 -11.89 -3.70 -14.52
C PHE A 33 -11.08 -4.06 -15.77
N LEU A 34 -11.11 -5.33 -16.20
CA LEU A 34 -10.39 -5.82 -17.38
C LEU A 34 -11.28 -5.93 -18.63
N ASP A 35 -12.29 -5.07 -18.76
CA ASP A 35 -13.14 -5.06 -19.97
C ASP A 35 -12.38 -4.41 -21.15
N VAL A 36 -11.59 -5.24 -21.85
CA VAL A 36 -10.77 -4.83 -23.01
C VAL A 36 -11.62 -4.25 -24.15
N ARG A 37 -12.93 -4.47 -24.16
CA ARG A 37 -13.84 -3.95 -25.18
C ARG A 37 -14.07 -2.45 -25.07
N ARG A 38 -13.78 -1.85 -23.91
CA ARG A 38 -13.91 -0.41 -23.62
C ARG A 38 -12.59 0.34 -23.69
N VAL A 39 -11.54 -0.34 -24.15
CA VAL A 39 -10.23 0.27 -24.37
C VAL A 39 -10.28 1.07 -25.65
N SER A 40 -10.08 2.37 -25.55
CA SER A 40 -9.95 3.26 -26.70
C SER A 40 -8.83 4.27 -26.49
N ARG A 41 -8.34 4.81 -27.59
CA ARG A 41 -7.30 5.83 -27.56
C ARG A 41 -7.96 7.20 -27.30
N PRO A 42 -7.52 7.97 -26.29
CA PRO A 42 -8.04 9.32 -26.09
C PRO A 42 -7.69 10.21 -27.29
N GLU A 43 -8.62 11.06 -27.71
CA GLU A 43 -8.44 11.97 -28.85
C GLU A 43 -7.47 13.11 -28.50
N ASN A 44 -7.45 13.54 -27.24
CA ASN A 44 -6.57 14.60 -26.76
C ASN A 44 -6.18 14.45 -25.27
N PHE A 45 -5.20 15.25 -24.82
CA PHE A 45 -4.69 15.21 -23.44
C PHE A 45 -5.72 15.64 -22.39
N GLY A 46 -6.65 16.55 -22.72
CA GLY A 46 -7.70 16.98 -21.80
C GLY A 46 -8.70 15.87 -21.51
N GLU A 47 -9.06 15.11 -22.55
CA GLU A 47 -9.88 13.92 -22.44
C GLU A 47 -9.20 12.83 -21.62
N ALA A 48 -7.91 12.55 -21.89
CA ALA A 48 -7.13 11.58 -21.12
C ALA A 48 -7.11 11.93 -19.62
N GLN A 49 -6.94 13.21 -19.26
CA GLN A 49 -6.97 13.66 -17.88
C GLN A 49 -8.34 13.44 -17.22
N SER A 50 -9.43 13.71 -17.95
CA SER A 50 -10.80 13.48 -17.48
C SER A 50 -11.08 11.99 -17.25
N ARG A 51 -10.72 11.14 -18.23
CA ARG A 51 -10.82 9.68 -18.16
C ARG A 51 -10.07 9.13 -16.96
N VAL A 52 -8.81 9.55 -16.76
CA VAL A 52 -8.00 9.15 -15.60
C VAL A 52 -8.68 9.54 -14.29
N ARG A 53 -9.15 10.79 -14.16
CA ARG A 53 -9.78 11.27 -12.92
C ARG A 53 -11.06 10.48 -12.59
N PHE A 54 -11.88 10.19 -13.59
CA PHE A 54 -13.09 9.39 -13.42
C PHE A 54 -12.76 7.95 -13.01
N ASN A 55 -11.88 7.29 -13.77
CA ASN A 55 -11.50 5.90 -13.54
C ASN A 55 -10.77 5.69 -12.20
N LEU A 56 -9.92 6.64 -11.79
CA LEU A 56 -9.26 6.61 -10.47
C LEU A 56 -10.26 6.57 -9.32
N ARG A 57 -11.34 7.35 -9.42
CA ARG A 57 -12.41 7.35 -8.40
C ARG A 57 -13.23 6.06 -8.45
N ARG A 58 -13.52 5.56 -9.67
CA ARG A 58 -14.35 4.36 -9.86
C ARG A 58 -13.67 3.06 -9.46
N PHE A 59 -12.36 2.92 -9.72
CA PHE A 59 -11.59 1.69 -9.53
C PHE A 59 -10.49 1.81 -8.46
N SER A 60 -10.65 2.71 -7.49
CA SER A 60 -9.65 3.01 -6.46
C SER A 60 -9.17 1.75 -5.69
N SER A 61 -10.08 0.86 -5.31
CA SER A 61 -9.74 -0.39 -4.59
C SER A 61 -8.99 -1.38 -5.48
N ASN A 62 -9.34 -1.48 -6.77
CA ASN A 62 -8.66 -2.33 -7.73
C ASN A 62 -7.23 -1.82 -8.00
N TYR A 63 -7.04 -0.51 -8.14
CA TYR A 63 -5.71 0.09 -8.27
C TYR A 63 -4.87 -0.09 -7.01
N LEU A 64 -5.44 0.04 -5.81
CA LEU A 64 -4.75 -0.25 -4.56
C LEU A 64 -4.27 -1.71 -4.50
N ALA A 65 -5.10 -2.66 -4.93
CA ALA A 65 -4.73 -4.06 -5.00
C ALA A 65 -3.56 -4.32 -5.97
N ILE A 66 -3.57 -3.69 -7.15
CA ILE A 66 -2.45 -3.78 -8.11
C ILE A 66 -1.16 -3.22 -7.50
N ILE A 67 -1.23 -2.06 -6.85
CA ILE A 67 -0.08 -1.46 -6.18
C ILE A 67 0.45 -2.37 -5.07
N ALA A 68 -0.43 -3.01 -4.30
CA ALA A 68 -0.04 -3.96 -3.26
C ALA A 68 0.63 -5.21 -3.85
N ILE A 69 0.10 -5.78 -4.94
CA ILE A 69 0.71 -6.90 -5.64
C ILE A 69 2.07 -6.51 -6.21
N LEU A 70 2.19 -5.33 -6.83
CA LEU A 70 3.46 -4.79 -7.33
C LEU A 70 4.46 -4.56 -6.19
N ALA A 71 4.01 -4.07 -5.04
CA ALA A 71 4.87 -3.90 -3.87
C ALA A 71 5.42 -5.25 -3.38
N ILE A 72 4.57 -6.27 -3.27
CA ILE A 72 5.00 -7.64 -2.94
C ILE A 72 6.00 -8.16 -3.99
N TYR A 73 5.71 -7.96 -5.28
CA TYR A 73 6.61 -8.33 -6.37
C TYR A 73 7.97 -7.63 -6.26
N CYS A 74 8.02 -6.34 -5.93
CA CYS A 74 9.25 -5.60 -5.70
C CYS A 74 10.05 -6.16 -4.51
N LEU A 75 9.37 -6.53 -3.42
CA LEU A 75 10.04 -7.18 -2.28
C LEU A 75 10.60 -8.56 -2.64
N LEU A 76 9.88 -9.36 -3.42
CA LEU A 76 10.31 -10.70 -3.83
C LEU A 76 11.47 -10.65 -4.84
N THR A 77 11.44 -9.70 -5.77
CA THR A 77 12.48 -9.54 -6.80
C THR A 77 13.78 -9.04 -6.18
N ASN A 78 13.70 -8.16 -5.16
CA ASN A 78 14.86 -7.70 -4.42
C ASN A 78 15.05 -8.53 -3.13
N VAL A 79 15.56 -9.76 -3.31
CA VAL A 79 15.79 -10.70 -2.20
C VAL A 79 16.68 -10.09 -1.12
N LEU A 80 17.70 -9.30 -1.48
CA LEU A 80 18.60 -8.66 -0.51
C LEU A 80 17.84 -7.66 0.37
N LEU A 81 16.99 -6.82 -0.21
CA LEU A 81 16.13 -5.89 0.53
C LEU A 81 15.18 -6.63 1.46
N SER A 82 14.60 -7.75 1.01
CA SER A 82 13.75 -8.59 1.86
C SER A 82 14.51 -9.17 3.06
N ILE A 83 15.76 -9.60 2.86
CA ILE A 83 16.63 -10.11 3.93
C ILE A 83 16.99 -9.00 4.91
N VAL A 84 17.31 -7.79 4.45
CA VAL A 84 17.60 -6.64 5.32
C VAL A 84 16.41 -6.32 6.22
N ILE A 85 15.20 -6.27 5.65
CA ILE A 85 13.98 -6.02 6.42
C ILE A 85 13.72 -7.15 7.42
N ALA A 86 13.84 -8.41 6.98
CA ALA A 86 13.63 -9.57 7.85
C ALA A 86 14.66 -9.63 8.98
N ALA A 87 15.95 -9.43 8.67
CA ALA A 87 17.03 -9.39 9.65
C ALA A 87 16.85 -8.25 10.66
N GLY A 88 16.39 -7.08 10.20
CA GLY A 88 16.05 -5.97 11.08
C GLY A 88 14.86 -6.28 11.99
N ALA A 89 13.77 -6.84 11.45
CA ALA A 89 12.60 -7.22 12.22
C ALA A 89 12.93 -8.29 13.27
N VAL A 90 13.64 -9.35 12.87
CA VAL A 90 14.10 -10.43 13.76
C VAL A 90 15.09 -9.90 14.80
N GLY A 91 16.03 -9.04 14.39
CA GLY A 91 17.00 -8.43 15.29
C GLY A 91 16.36 -7.57 16.37
N VAL A 92 15.44 -6.67 15.98
CA VAL A 92 14.71 -5.82 16.92
C VAL A 92 13.78 -6.66 17.81
N TYR A 93 13.06 -7.63 17.24
CA TYR A 93 12.21 -8.53 18.01
C TYR A 93 13.02 -9.34 19.03
N GLY A 94 14.17 -9.86 18.62
CA GLY A 94 15.09 -10.60 19.48
C GLY A 94 15.62 -9.75 20.64
N ILE A 95 15.96 -8.48 20.40
CA ILE A 95 16.40 -7.56 21.46
C ILE A 95 15.24 -7.20 22.40
N ARG A 96 14.04 -6.95 21.84
CA ARG A 96 12.83 -6.64 22.63
C ARG A 96 12.41 -7.79 23.54
N LYS A 97 12.55 -9.03 23.08
CA LYS A 97 12.17 -10.24 23.83
C LYS A 97 13.06 -10.49 25.06
N ARG A 98 14.26 -9.92 25.14
CA ARG A 98 15.17 -10.08 26.29
C ARG A 98 14.72 -9.20 27.46
N GLN A 99 14.52 -9.82 28.63
CA GLN A 99 14.18 -9.13 29.88
C GLN A 99 15.45 -8.50 30.50
N GLY A 100 15.35 -7.26 31.01
CA GLY A 100 16.50 -6.51 31.55
C GLY A 100 17.20 -5.60 30.53
N ASN A 101 17.87 -4.54 30.98
CA ASN A 101 18.62 -3.61 30.10
C ASN A 101 20.00 -4.15 29.69
N GLU A 102 20.41 -5.25 30.30
CA GLU A 102 21.72 -5.85 30.16
C GLU A 102 21.55 -7.31 29.73
N VAL A 103 22.29 -7.69 28.71
CA VAL A 103 22.31 -9.03 28.13
C VAL A 103 23.70 -9.59 28.37
N GLN A 104 23.81 -10.61 29.23
CA GLN A 104 25.06 -11.32 29.42
C GLN A 104 25.23 -12.34 28.29
N ILE A 105 26.31 -12.20 27.52
CA ILE A 105 26.72 -13.16 26.49
C ILE A 105 28.11 -13.66 26.90
N GLY A 106 28.17 -14.90 27.40
CA GLY A 106 29.39 -15.46 28.00
C GLY A 106 29.77 -14.72 29.29
N GLN A 107 31.02 -14.24 29.37
CA GLN A 107 31.52 -13.45 30.52
C GLN A 107 31.35 -11.93 30.36
N ARG A 108 30.77 -11.44 29.25
CA ARG A 108 30.62 -10.00 29.00
C ARG A 108 29.16 -9.56 29.10
N VAL A 109 28.95 -8.42 29.78
CA VAL A 109 27.67 -7.75 29.90
C VAL A 109 27.53 -6.77 28.72
N TYR A 110 26.49 -6.92 27.91
CA TYR A 110 26.17 -6.01 26.82
C TYR A 110 24.87 -5.27 27.10
N THR A 111 24.89 -3.95 27.12
CA THR A 111 23.67 -3.13 27.23
C THR A 111 22.84 -3.23 25.96
N LYS A 112 21.50 -3.21 26.06
CA LYS A 112 20.57 -3.19 24.92
C LYS A 112 20.93 -2.13 23.86
N SER A 113 21.40 -0.97 24.27
CA SER A 113 21.84 0.10 23.36
C SER A 113 22.99 -0.35 22.44
N SER A 114 23.98 -1.09 22.97
CA SER A 114 25.10 -1.61 22.17
C SER A 114 24.63 -2.66 21.15
N LEU A 115 23.62 -3.48 21.49
CA LEU A 115 23.03 -4.42 20.54
C LEU A 115 22.28 -3.72 19.41
N TYR A 116 21.51 -2.67 19.71
CA TYR A 116 20.86 -1.86 18.66
C TYR A 116 21.89 -1.15 17.79
N THR A 117 22.98 -0.63 18.36
CA THR A 117 24.07 -0.03 17.59
C THR A 117 24.73 -1.05 16.67
N THR A 118 25.02 -2.26 17.17
CA THR A 118 25.61 -3.34 16.35
C THR A 118 24.66 -3.76 15.22
N LEU A 119 23.37 -3.89 15.53
CA LEU A 119 22.34 -4.18 14.53
C LEU A 119 22.29 -3.08 13.46
N GLY A 120 22.33 -1.80 13.86
CA GLY A 120 22.40 -0.67 12.95
C GLY A 120 23.66 -0.67 12.08
N CYS A 121 24.84 -0.92 12.65
CA CYS A 121 26.10 -1.01 11.92
C CYS A 121 26.12 -2.11 10.86
N VAL A 122 25.35 -3.19 11.03
CA VAL A 122 25.21 -4.24 10.02
C VAL A 122 24.11 -3.90 9.01
N LEU A 123 22.94 -3.44 9.47
CA LEU A 123 21.79 -3.18 8.62
C LEU A 123 21.97 -1.95 7.73
N ILE A 124 22.69 -0.92 8.18
CA ILE A 124 22.86 0.32 7.40
C ILE A 124 23.68 0.05 6.13
N PRO A 125 24.90 -0.53 6.19
CA PRO A 125 25.64 -0.88 4.98
C PRO A 125 24.86 -1.85 4.09
N LEU A 126 24.29 -2.91 4.68
CA LEU A 126 23.54 -3.91 3.93
C LEU A 126 22.29 -3.32 3.25
N GLY A 127 21.63 -2.37 3.92
CA GLY A 127 20.50 -1.62 3.37
C GLY A 127 20.90 -0.67 2.25
N LEU A 128 22.08 -0.07 2.29
CA LEU A 128 22.60 0.72 1.16
C LEU A 128 22.88 -0.17 -0.06
N PHE A 129 23.46 -1.36 0.14
CA PHE A 129 23.66 -2.34 -0.93
C PHE A 129 22.35 -2.89 -1.50
N ALA A 130 21.27 -2.88 -0.71
CA ALA A 130 19.95 -3.32 -1.16
C ALA A 130 19.25 -2.35 -2.13
N SER A 131 19.82 -1.17 -2.36
CA SER A 131 19.29 -0.13 -3.26
C SER A 131 17.79 0.15 -3.08
N PRO A 132 17.33 0.52 -1.86
CA PRO A 132 15.93 0.75 -1.56
C PRO A 132 15.32 1.87 -2.40
N ILE A 133 16.10 2.92 -2.71
CA ILE A 133 15.65 4.05 -3.54
C ILE A 133 15.25 3.58 -4.93
N GLN A 134 16.06 2.73 -5.57
CA GLN A 134 15.74 2.18 -6.88
C GLN A 134 14.46 1.32 -6.84
N THR A 135 14.30 0.53 -5.77
CA THR A 135 13.10 -0.31 -5.59
C THR A 135 11.84 0.55 -5.43
N ILE A 136 11.90 1.62 -4.65
CA ILE A 136 10.79 2.58 -4.48
C ILE A 136 10.50 3.30 -5.80
N PHE A 137 11.53 3.81 -6.47
CA PHE A 137 11.37 4.49 -7.75
C PHE A 137 10.73 3.57 -8.79
N TRP A 138 11.14 2.30 -8.81
CA TRP A 138 10.53 1.32 -9.70
C TRP A 138 9.06 1.04 -9.33
N LEU A 139 8.75 0.84 -8.05
CA LEU A 139 7.38 0.65 -7.60
C LEU A 139 6.47 1.84 -7.98
N VAL A 140 6.93 3.07 -7.79
CA VAL A 140 6.20 4.29 -8.17
C VAL A 140 6.05 4.40 -9.68
N GLY A 141 7.10 4.14 -10.45
CA GLY A 141 7.04 4.17 -11.92
C GLY A 141 6.09 3.11 -12.49
N ALA A 142 6.21 1.87 -12.03
CA ALA A 142 5.36 0.76 -12.46
C ALA A 142 3.88 1.02 -12.11
N SER A 143 3.61 1.46 -10.88
CA SER A 143 2.25 1.79 -10.47
C SER A 143 1.67 2.97 -11.25
N ALA A 144 2.45 4.03 -11.50
CA ALA A 144 2.02 5.14 -12.33
C ALA A 144 1.65 4.70 -13.74
N VAL A 145 2.47 3.88 -14.39
CA VAL A 145 2.19 3.36 -15.74
C VAL A 145 0.95 2.47 -15.74
N CYS A 146 0.80 1.58 -14.75
CA CYS A 146 -0.36 0.69 -14.68
C CYS A 146 -1.66 1.47 -14.44
N VAL A 147 -1.66 2.40 -13.48
CA VAL A 147 -2.87 3.12 -13.07
C VAL A 147 -3.25 4.20 -14.09
N LEU A 148 -2.28 5.02 -14.53
CA LEU A 148 -2.54 6.09 -15.49
C LEU A 148 -2.77 5.53 -16.89
N GLY A 149 -2.01 4.50 -17.29
CA GLY A 149 -2.20 3.82 -18.56
C GLY A 149 -3.59 3.19 -18.66
N HIS A 150 -3.99 2.44 -17.64
CA HIS A 150 -5.34 1.87 -17.58
C HIS A 150 -6.42 2.95 -17.54
N GLY A 151 -6.28 3.97 -16.69
CA GLY A 151 -7.26 5.03 -16.53
C GLY A 151 -7.42 5.96 -17.74
N ALA A 152 -6.36 6.14 -18.54
CA ALA A 152 -6.39 6.98 -19.74
C ALA A 152 -7.00 6.25 -20.95
N LEU A 153 -6.80 4.94 -21.03
CA LEU A 153 -7.28 4.10 -22.14
C LEU A 153 -8.70 3.58 -21.93
N PHE A 154 -9.21 3.55 -20.70
CA PHE A 154 -10.54 3.03 -20.41
C PHE A 154 -11.61 4.11 -20.53
N GLU A 155 -12.60 3.89 -21.41
CA GLU A 155 -13.69 4.85 -21.60
C GLU A 155 -14.68 4.86 -20.42
N PRO A 156 -15.00 6.05 -19.88
CA PRO A 156 -16.09 6.17 -18.93
C PRO A 156 -17.43 5.87 -19.63
N PRO A 157 -18.37 5.20 -18.95
CA PRO A 157 -19.65 4.82 -19.54
C PRO A 157 -20.48 6.05 -19.91
N VAL A 158 -21.29 5.96 -20.97
CA VAL A 158 -22.03 7.11 -21.56
C VAL A 158 -22.92 7.83 -20.55
N GLU A 159 -23.45 7.13 -19.54
CA GLU A 159 -24.23 7.68 -18.43
C GLU A 159 -23.50 8.80 -17.69
N SER A 160 -22.17 8.69 -17.54
CA SER A 160 -21.36 9.72 -16.89
C SER A 160 -21.22 10.99 -17.73
N ALA A 161 -21.35 10.89 -19.07
CA ALA A 161 -21.40 12.06 -19.94
C ALA A 161 -22.74 12.78 -19.81
N PHE A 162 -23.85 12.05 -19.59
CA PHE A 162 -25.17 12.64 -19.34
C PHE A 162 -25.23 13.34 -17.98
N GLU A 163 -24.69 12.73 -16.92
CA GLU A 163 -24.60 13.35 -15.58
C GLU A 163 -23.78 14.65 -15.59
N ALA A 164 -22.69 14.70 -16.36
CA ALA A 164 -21.86 15.89 -16.51
C ALA A 164 -22.59 17.04 -17.22
N VAL A 165 -23.47 16.73 -18.18
CA VAL A 165 -24.28 17.71 -18.90
C VAL A 165 -25.45 18.19 -18.03
N GLU A 166 -26.10 17.30 -17.28
CA GLU A 166 -27.21 17.64 -16.37
C GLU A 166 -26.75 18.57 -15.23
N GLN A 167 -25.52 18.43 -14.73
CA GLN A 167 -24.97 19.35 -13.73
C GLN A 167 -24.64 20.75 -14.28
N GLN A 168 -24.67 20.95 -15.60
CA GLN A 168 -24.42 22.25 -16.26
C GLN A 168 -25.71 22.98 -16.70
N VAL A 169 -26.88 22.37 -16.51
CA VAL A 169 -28.21 22.97 -16.75
C VAL A 169 -28.85 23.37 -15.43
#